data_AF-A0A660ZWU3-F1
#
_entry.id   AF-A0A660ZWU3-F1
#
_cell.length_a   1.000
_cell.length_b   1.000
_cell.length_c   1.000
_cell.angle_alpha   90.00
_cell.angle_beta   90.00
_cell.angle_gamma   90.00
#
_symmetry.space_group_name_H-M   'P 1'
#
loop_
_entity.id
_entity.type
_entity.pdbx_description
1 polymer ?
#
loop_
_entity_poly.entity_id
_entity_poly.type
_entity_poly.pdbx_seq_one_letter_code
_entity_poly.pdbx_strand_id
1 'polypeptide(L)'
;MAKLLTALAVLLTLGACSNGNKPMSDARLREFATRYATAWSTQDPQRFAAFYTEDGRLQINDGDSSIGREAIAATAGVFMAAFPDMIVDLVSVAFDGDGDVDGDGDGDGDG
;
A
#
# COMPACT_ATOMS: atom_id res chain seq x y z
N MET A 1 -13.85 33.70 31.20
CA MET A 1 -13.73 32.26 31.52
C MET A 1 -12.37 31.79 31.03
N ALA A 2 -11.49 31.45 31.96
CA ALA A 2 -10.19 30.88 31.65
C ALA A 2 -10.34 29.45 31.11
N LYS A 3 -9.51 29.07 30.15
CA LYS A 3 -8.86 27.76 30.04
C LYS A 3 -7.61 27.93 29.16
N LEU A 4 -6.50 28.16 29.84
CA LEU A 4 -5.14 28.00 29.36
C LEU A 4 -4.84 26.49 29.39
N LEU A 5 -4.52 25.86 28.26
CA LEU A 5 -3.91 24.52 28.23
C LEU A 5 -2.85 24.43 27.12
N THR A 6 -1.65 24.19 27.61
CA THR A 6 -0.33 24.01 27.00
C THR A 6 -0.28 22.91 25.95
N ALA A 7 0.55 23.08 24.91
CA ALA A 7 1.29 21.94 24.34
C ALA A 7 2.60 22.43 23.71
N LEU A 8 3.70 22.05 24.37
CA LEU A 8 5.07 22.15 23.89
C LEU A 8 5.22 21.24 22.66
N ALA A 9 5.43 21.81 21.47
CA ALA A 9 5.75 21.00 20.29
C ALA A 9 7.22 20.57 20.37
N VAL A 10 7.44 19.36 20.88
CA VAL A 10 8.73 18.67 20.80
C VAL A 10 8.96 18.27 19.34
N LEU A 11 9.97 18.89 18.71
CA LEU A 11 10.40 18.55 17.36
C LEU A 11 11.30 17.30 17.43
N LEU A 12 10.69 16.11 17.34
CA LEU A 12 11.39 14.85 17.17
C LEU A 12 11.68 14.65 15.67
N THR A 13 12.87 15.06 15.24
CA THR A 13 13.40 14.67 13.92
C THR A 13 13.82 13.20 13.98
N LEU A 14 12.94 12.28 13.59
CA LEU A 14 13.35 10.92 13.31
C LEU A 14 14.14 10.89 11.99
N GLY A 15 15.38 10.41 12.09
CA GLY A 15 16.31 10.29 10.98
C GLY A 15 15.78 9.38 9.88
N ALA A 16 16.12 9.74 8.64
CA ALA A 16 15.80 8.94 7.46
C ALA A 16 16.43 7.54 7.57
N CYS A 17 15.61 6.50 7.69
CA CYS A 17 16.04 5.14 7.43
C CYS A 17 16.21 4.96 5.92
N SER A 18 17.40 5.23 5.39
CA SER A 18 17.77 4.72 4.07
C SER A 18 18.16 3.25 4.20
N ASN A 19 17.17 2.35 4.17
CA ASN A 19 17.45 0.98 3.78
C ASN A 19 17.49 0.98 2.24
N GLY A 20 18.65 0.66 1.66
CA GLY A 20 18.78 0.47 0.21
C GLY A 20 17.68 -0.46 -0.28
N ASN A 21 16.76 0.08 -1.10
CA ASN A 21 15.51 -0.56 -1.46
C ASN A 21 15.76 -1.65 -2.51
N LYS A 22 16.35 -2.78 -2.10
CA LYS A 22 16.36 -3.96 -2.96
C LYS A 22 14.90 -4.43 -3.09
N PRO A 23 14.34 -4.49 -4.30
CA PRO A 23 12.98 -4.99 -4.49
C PRO A 23 12.87 -6.41 -3.91
N MET A 24 11.69 -6.76 -3.41
CA MET A 24 11.44 -8.14 -2.99
C MET A 24 11.64 -9.07 -4.19
N SER A 25 12.04 -10.31 -3.95
CA SER A 25 12.05 -11.30 -5.03
C SER A 25 10.64 -11.52 -5.57
N ASP A 26 10.52 -11.83 -6.86
CA ASP A 26 9.24 -12.09 -7.53
C ASP A 26 8.37 -13.11 -6.78
N ALA A 27 8.99 -14.18 -6.27
CA ALA A 27 8.29 -15.20 -5.50
C ALA A 27 7.67 -14.61 -4.21
N ARG A 28 8.42 -13.78 -3.48
CA ARG A 28 7.94 -13.14 -2.26
C ARG A 28 6.88 -12.09 -2.56
N LEU A 29 7.02 -11.35 -3.66
CA LEU A 29 6.02 -10.38 -4.11
C LEU A 29 4.70 -11.07 -4.45
N ARG A 30 4.76 -12.16 -5.22
CA ARG A 30 3.58 -12.98 -5.56
C ARG A 30 2.93 -13.55 -4.31
N GLU A 31 3.70 -14.10 -3.38
CA GLU A 31 3.15 -14.60 -2.11
C GLU A 31 2.43 -13.49 -1.31
N PHE A 32 3.04 -12.32 -1.19
CA PHE A 32 2.45 -11.18 -0.51
C PHE A 32 1.14 -10.73 -1.19
N ALA A 33 1.18 -10.55 -2.51
CA ALA A 33 0.05 -10.10 -3.31
C ALA A 33 -1.12 -11.11 -3.25
N THR A 34 -0.85 -12.42 -3.29
CA THR A 34 -1.88 -13.46 -3.13
C THR A 34 -2.56 -13.35 -1.77
N ARG A 35 -1.79 -13.22 -0.69
CA ARG A 35 -2.34 -13.09 0.67
C ARG A 35 -3.16 -11.82 0.84
N TYR A 36 -2.70 -10.72 0.23
CA TYR A 36 -3.41 -9.44 0.23
C TYR A 36 -4.74 -9.54 -0.53
N ALA A 37 -4.74 -10.14 -1.74
CA ALA A 37 -5.96 -10.40 -2.51
C ALA A 37 -6.93 -11.30 -1.75
N THR A 38 -6.45 -12.40 -1.17
CA THR A 38 -7.28 -13.29 -0.35
C THR A 38 -7.92 -12.55 0.83
N ALA A 39 -7.23 -11.60 1.47
CA ALA A 39 -7.76 -10.87 2.62
C ALA A 39 -9.04 -10.09 2.28
N TRP A 40 -9.16 -9.53 1.06
CA TRP A 40 -10.41 -8.91 0.59
C TRP A 40 -11.59 -9.88 0.58
N SER A 41 -11.35 -11.16 0.27
CA SER A 41 -12.37 -12.21 0.19
C SER A 41 -12.76 -12.80 1.55
N THR A 42 -12.09 -12.43 2.65
CA THR A 42 -12.28 -13.10 3.96
C THR A 42 -13.49 -12.63 4.76
N GLN A 43 -14.14 -11.52 4.36
CA GLN A 43 -15.15 -10.83 5.19
C GLN A 43 -14.61 -10.45 6.60
N ASP A 44 -13.30 -10.25 6.73
CA ASP A 44 -12.61 -9.79 7.94
C ASP A 44 -11.84 -8.50 7.65
N PRO A 45 -12.43 -7.32 7.92
CA PRO A 45 -11.80 -6.04 7.61
C PRO A 45 -10.53 -5.77 8.43
N GLN A 46 -10.43 -6.34 9.64
CA GLN A 46 -9.25 -6.15 10.50
C GLN A 46 -8.07 -6.96 9.96
N ARG A 47 -8.33 -8.17 9.48
CA ARG A 47 -7.31 -8.99 8.80
C ARG A 47 -6.78 -8.32 7.54
N PHE A 48 -7.63 -7.63 6.80
CA PHE A 48 -7.20 -6.81 5.66
C PHE A 48 -6.34 -5.61 6.10
N ALA A 49 -6.79 -4.85 7.10
CA ALA A 49 -6.05 -3.70 7.62
C ALA A 49 -4.68 -4.06 8.25
N ALA A 50 -4.48 -5.33 8.64
CA ALA A 50 -3.21 -5.82 9.16
C ALA A 50 -2.04 -5.74 8.14
N PHE A 51 -2.32 -5.62 6.84
CA PHE A 51 -1.30 -5.46 5.80
C PHE A 51 -0.65 -4.07 5.76
N TYR A 52 -1.22 -3.09 6.48
CA TYR A 52 -0.73 -1.71 6.50
C TYR A 52 0.13 -1.44 7.74
N THR A 53 0.89 -0.35 7.74
CA THR A 53 1.48 0.21 8.97
C THR A 53 0.41 0.91 9.80
N GLU A 54 0.74 1.33 11.03
CA GLU A 54 -0.21 2.05 11.90
C GLU A 54 -0.74 3.35 11.28
N ASP A 55 0.13 4.03 10.52
CA ASP A 55 -0.11 5.26 9.77
C ASP A 55 -0.26 5.01 8.25
N GLY A 56 -0.48 3.76 7.85
CA GLY A 56 -0.63 3.38 6.46
C GLY A 56 -1.81 4.06 5.78
N ARG A 57 -1.78 4.14 4.45
CA ARG A 57 -2.84 4.77 3.65
C ARG A 57 -3.41 3.80 2.63
N LEU A 58 -4.73 3.73 2.54
CA LEU A 58 -5.46 3.11 1.45
C LEU A 58 -6.21 4.19 0.70
N GLN A 59 -6.02 4.26 -0.61
CA GLN A 59 -6.85 5.04 -1.50
C GLN A 59 -7.43 4.09 -2.55
N ILE A 60 -8.75 4.13 -2.72
CA ILE A 60 -9.43 3.34 -3.74
C ILE A 60 -9.79 4.31 -4.87
N ASN A 61 -9.23 4.08 -6.06
CA ASN A 61 -9.36 4.96 -7.22
C ASN A 61 -9.00 6.42 -6.84
N ASP A 62 -9.77 7.40 -7.31
CA ASP A 62 -9.60 8.83 -7.01
C ASP A 62 -10.36 9.28 -5.75
N GLY A 63 -10.75 8.34 -4.88
CA GLY A 63 -11.45 8.64 -3.63
C GLY A 63 -10.54 9.21 -2.54
N ASP A 64 -11.14 9.62 -1.43
CA ASP A 64 -10.39 10.08 -0.26
C ASP A 64 -9.54 8.96 0.35
N SER A 65 -8.33 9.32 0.79
CA SER A 65 -7.44 8.39 1.48
C SER A 65 -7.97 8.02 2.88
N SER A 66 -8.05 6.72 3.14
CA SER A 66 -8.23 6.18 4.50
C SER A 66 -6.87 6.09 5.18
N ILE A 67 -6.68 6.81 6.29
CA ILE A 67 -5.40 6.89 7.00
C ILE A 67 -5.49 6.11 8.32
N GLY A 68 -4.56 5.16 8.48
CA GLY A 68 -4.45 4.28 9.64
C GLY A 68 -5.35 3.06 9.58
N ARG A 69 -4.98 2.01 10.33
CA ARG A 69 -5.62 0.69 10.24
C ARG A 69 -7.13 0.72 10.49
N GLU A 70 -7.58 1.57 11.42
CA GLU A 70 -9.01 1.69 11.74
C GLU A 70 -9.82 2.21 10.55
N ALA A 71 -9.39 3.31 9.94
CA ALA A 71 -10.05 3.87 8.76
C ALA A 71 -10.00 2.90 7.57
N ILE A 72 -8.87 2.21 7.40
CA ILE A 72 -8.70 1.20 6.35
C ILE A 72 -9.66 0.01 6.57
N ALA A 73 -9.79 -0.48 7.79
CA ALA A 73 -10.74 -1.55 8.13
C ALA A 73 -12.19 -1.10 7.92
N ALA A 74 -12.53 0.15 8.28
CA ALA A 74 -13.85 0.69 8.02
C ALA A 74 -14.18 0.71 6.52
N THR A 75 -13.24 1.19 5.69
CA THR A 75 -13.37 1.19 4.23
C THR A 75 -13.52 -0.22 3.67
N ALA A 76 -12.65 -1.16 4.06
CA ALA A 76 -12.75 -2.55 3.61
C ALA A 76 -14.10 -3.19 4.01
N GLY A 77 -14.59 -2.89 5.22
CA GLY A 77 -15.88 -3.37 5.72
C GLY A 77 -17.08 -2.91 4.88
N VAL A 78 -17.05 -1.68 4.36
CA VAL A 78 -18.10 -1.18 3.45
C VAL A 78 -18.18 -2.04 2.18
N PHE A 79 -17.04 -2.34 1.56
CA PHE A 79 -17.00 -3.17 0.36
C PHE A 79 -17.39 -4.62 0.64
N MET A 80 -16.89 -5.20 1.73
CA MET A 80 -17.23 -6.57 2.15
C MET A 80 -18.74 -6.71 2.43
N ALA A 81 -19.36 -5.73 3.07
CA ALA A 81 -20.80 -5.73 3.31
C ALA A 81 -21.62 -5.52 2.02
N ALA A 82 -21.13 -4.71 1.08
CA ALA A 82 -21.79 -4.49 -0.20
C ALA A 82 -21.71 -5.71 -1.13
N PHE A 83 -20.63 -6.49 -1.01
CA PHE A 83 -20.37 -7.69 -1.82
C PHE A 83 -20.01 -8.87 -0.91
N PRO A 84 -21.02 -9.52 -0.28
CA PRO A 84 -20.80 -10.57 0.71
C PRO A 84 -20.17 -11.84 0.13
N ASP A 85 -20.29 -12.05 -1.19
CA ASP A 85 -19.73 -13.16 -1.96
C ASP A 85 -18.49 -12.78 -2.79
N MET A 86 -17.88 -11.62 -2.51
CA MET A 86 -16.72 -11.12 -3.24
C MET A 86 -15.52 -12.07 -3.13
N ILE A 87 -14.99 -12.47 -4.29
CA ILE A 87 -13.73 -13.19 -4.42
C ILE A 87 -12.77 -12.35 -5.25
N VAL A 88 -11.61 -12.03 -4.68
CA VAL A 88 -10.52 -11.32 -5.36
C VAL A 88 -9.40 -12.30 -5.65
N ASP A 89 -9.09 -12.47 -6.94
CA ASP A 89 -8.00 -13.31 -7.43
C ASP A 89 -6.82 -12.48 -7.94
N LEU A 90 -5.60 -12.90 -7.60
CA LEU A 90 -4.38 -12.31 -8.14
C LEU A 90 -4.17 -12.79 -9.58
N VAL A 91 -4.29 -11.88 -10.56
CA VAL A 91 -3.99 -12.18 -11.98
C VAL A 91 -2.50 -11.97 -12.28
N SER A 92 -1.95 -10.82 -11.90
CA SER A 92 -0.54 -10.47 -12.12
C SER A 92 -0.04 -9.51 -11.05
N VAL A 93 1.26 -9.59 -10.74
CA VAL A 93 1.97 -8.59 -9.93
C VAL A 93 3.37 -8.40 -10.49
N ALA A 94 3.81 -7.15 -10.53
CA ALA A 94 5.16 -6.75 -10.89
C ALA A 94 5.60 -5.62 -9.95
N PHE A 95 6.91 -5.50 -9.73
CA PHE A 95 7.46 -4.25 -9.24
C PHE A 95 7.52 -3.29 -10.42
N ASP A 96 6.93 -2.11 -10.25
CA ASP A 96 7.25 -0.99 -11.10
C ASP A 96 8.60 -0.44 -10.61
N GLY A 97 9.68 -0.84 -11.28
CA GLY A 97 10.98 -0.23 -11.08
C GLY A 97 10.99 1.14 -11.76
N ASP A 98 11.74 2.10 -11.22
CA ASP A 98 12.09 3.31 -11.98
C ASP A 98 12.61 2.82 -13.33
N GLY A 99 11.94 3.23 -14.41
CA GLY A 99 12.26 2.75 -15.74
C GLY A 99 13.69 3.14 -16.09
N ASP A 100 14.60 2.18 -16.02
CA ASP A 100 15.73 2.16 -16.93
C ASP A 100 15.13 1.90 -18.31
N VAL A 101 14.61 2.98 -18.90
CA VAL A 101 14.42 3.06 -20.34
C VAL A 101 15.83 2.84 -20.87
N ASP A 102 16.10 1.65 -21.40
CA ASP A 102 17.27 1.39 -22.23
C ASP A 102 17.19 2.38 -23.40
N GLY A 103 17.75 3.57 -23.15
CA GLY A 103 17.97 4.61 -24.11
C GLY A 103 18.97 4.09 -25.11
N ASP A 104 18.59 4.27 -26.37
CA ASP A 104 19.46 4.22 -27.53
C ASP A 104 19.84 2.81 -28.00
N GLY A 105 18.84 2.18 -28.62
CA GLY A 105 19.11 1.39 -29.81
C GLY A 105 19.74 2.28 -30.88
N ASP A 106 21.07 2.40 -30.84
CA ASP A 106 21.86 2.85 -31.98
C ASP A 106 21.77 1.79 -33.06
N GLY A 107 20.80 1.99 -33.95
CA GLY A 107 20.77 1.36 -35.25
C GLY A 107 21.89 1.93 -36.11
N ASP A 108 23.09 1.40 -35.97
CA ASP A 108 24.12 1.53 -37.00
C ASP A 108 23.79 0.56 -38.13
N GLY A 109 22.96 1.04 -39.05
CA GLY A 109 22.99 0.56 -40.41
C GLY A 109 24.29 1.02 -41.07
N ASP A 110 25.15 0.06 -41.39
CA ASP A 110 26.22 0.27 -42.38
C ASP A 110 26.29 -0.95 -43.31
N GLY A 111 26.29 -0.64 -44.62
CA GLY A 111 26.82 -1.47 -45.72
C GLY A 111 26.07 -2.72 -46.16
#